data_AF-A0A063ZP16-F1
#
_entry.id   AF-A0A063ZP16-F1
#
_cell.length_a   1.000
_cell.length_b   1.000
_cell.length_c   1.000
_cell.angle_alpha   90.00
_cell.angle_beta   90.00
_cell.angle_gamma   90.00
#
_symmetry.space_group_name_H-M   'P 1'
#
loop_
_entity.id
_entity.type
_entity.pdbx_description
1 polymer ?
#
loop_
_entity_poly.entity_id
_entity_poly.type
_entity_poly.pdbx_seq_one_letter_code
_entity_poly.pdbx_strand_id
1 'polypeptide(L)'
;MANRSIDKYLSTGAVRGGEWDRRTNPYDESIKHRSVEQRYVDGKEWTETDVYEKLCRRIDEEGEADGCFSRTDLERRYERIDRLYESIRDDGYDPTKRYEGTDSRIASSLDQVCVSVGRDGELVFCGGGNHRLSIAKVLELDSIPVRVVVRHDRWQRRRDRIARGEETETSPHPDLRDVCSR
;
A
#
# COMPACT_ATOMS: atom_id res chain seq x y z
N MET A 1 -1.72 -10.44 -3.17
CA MET A 1 -2.42 -10.34 -1.87
C MET A 1 -1.37 -10.13 -0.78
N ALA A 2 -1.62 -9.23 0.18
CA ALA A 2 -0.66 -8.93 1.25
C ALA A 2 -0.32 -10.19 2.08
N ASN A 3 0.96 -10.40 2.39
CA ASN A 3 1.38 -11.53 3.19
C ASN A 3 0.81 -11.41 4.61
N ARG A 4 -0.12 -12.31 4.97
CA ARG A 4 -0.81 -12.32 6.28
C ARG A 4 0.12 -12.63 7.47
N SER A 5 1.37 -13.02 7.26
CA SER A 5 2.33 -13.25 8.35
C SER A 5 3.00 -11.98 8.92
N ILE A 6 2.82 -10.83 8.25
CA ILE A 6 3.40 -9.54 8.63
C ILE A 6 2.27 -8.58 9.01
N ASP A 7 2.20 -8.25 10.30
CA ASP A 7 1.30 -7.20 10.77
C ASP A 7 1.87 -5.81 10.42
N LYS A 8 1.14 -5.06 9.61
CA LYS A 8 1.57 -3.75 9.09
C LYS A 8 1.72 -2.65 10.15
N TYR A 9 1.14 -2.81 11.33
CA TYR A 9 1.24 -1.83 12.42
C TYR A 9 2.31 -2.25 13.41
N LEU A 10 2.28 -3.51 13.85
CA LEU A 10 3.13 -4.03 14.92
C LEU A 10 4.54 -4.44 14.45
N SER A 11 4.70 -4.74 13.15
CA SER A 11 6.00 -5.21 12.62
C SER A 11 6.87 -4.08 12.08
N THR A 12 6.48 -2.83 12.25
CA THR A 12 7.18 -1.66 11.67
C THR A 12 8.65 -1.60 12.06
N GLY A 13 9.53 -1.52 11.07
CA GLY A 13 10.98 -1.51 11.25
C GLY A 13 11.61 -2.86 11.59
N ALA A 14 10.84 -3.96 11.62
CA ALA A 14 11.39 -5.26 11.98
C ALA A 14 12.27 -5.85 10.86
N VAL A 15 13.24 -6.67 11.26
CA VAL A 15 14.07 -7.46 10.36
C VAL A 15 13.70 -8.93 10.53
N ARG A 16 13.32 -9.61 9.44
CA ARG A 16 12.88 -11.02 9.48
C ARG A 16 13.47 -11.83 8.34
N GLY A 17 14.05 -12.99 8.64
CA GLY A 17 14.39 -13.98 7.62
C GLY A 17 13.19 -14.83 7.21
N GLY A 18 13.44 -15.86 6.40
CA GLY A 18 12.45 -16.83 5.98
C GLY A 18 12.00 -16.64 4.53
N GLU A 19 10.76 -17.01 4.23
CA GLU A 19 10.26 -17.14 2.85
C GLU A 19 9.03 -16.26 2.58
N TRP A 20 8.84 -15.24 3.43
CA TRP A 20 7.66 -14.37 3.40
C TRP A 20 7.62 -13.47 2.16
N ASP A 21 8.77 -13.22 1.54
CA ASP A 21 8.95 -12.40 0.34
C ASP A 21 8.62 -13.17 -0.96
N ARG A 22 8.68 -14.51 -0.96
CA ARG A 22 8.52 -15.32 -2.18
C ARG A 22 7.08 -15.55 -2.65
N ARG A 23 6.08 -15.26 -1.83
CA ARG A 23 4.67 -15.57 -2.12
C ARG A 23 3.82 -14.32 -2.22
N THR A 24 4.15 -13.45 -3.16
CA THR A 24 3.45 -12.18 -3.38
C THR A 24 2.77 -12.19 -4.73
N ASN A 25 1.44 -12.10 -4.77
CA ASN A 25 0.78 -11.81 -6.05
C ASN A 25 1.08 -10.34 -6.42
N PRO A 26 1.24 -10.05 -7.71
CA PRO A 26 1.37 -8.69 -8.20
C PRO A 26 0.28 -7.78 -7.62
N TYR A 27 0.66 -6.57 -7.22
CA TYR A 27 -0.29 -5.60 -6.68
C TYR A 27 -1.35 -5.22 -7.72
N ASP A 28 -0.91 -5.11 -8.97
CA ASP A 28 -1.70 -4.61 -10.08
C ASP A 28 -2.82 -5.59 -10.46
N GLU A 29 -2.64 -6.89 -10.20
CA GLU A 29 -3.67 -7.91 -10.39
C GLU A 29 -4.73 -7.92 -9.27
N SER A 30 -4.59 -7.11 -8.22
CA SER A 30 -5.54 -7.11 -7.11
C SER A 30 -6.87 -6.47 -7.54
N ILE A 31 -7.99 -7.10 -7.17
CA ILE A 31 -9.34 -6.59 -7.49
C ILE A 31 -9.55 -5.13 -7.04
N LYS A 32 -8.91 -4.73 -5.92
CA LYS A 32 -9.00 -3.36 -5.40
C LYS A 32 -8.25 -2.38 -6.31
N HIS A 33 -7.09 -2.75 -6.84
CA HIS A 33 -6.37 -1.92 -7.81
C HIS A 33 -7.14 -1.82 -9.12
N ARG A 34 -7.55 -2.96 -9.70
CA ARG A 34 -8.34 -2.98 -10.94
C ARG A 34 -9.62 -2.18 -10.85
N SER A 35 -10.28 -2.15 -9.70
CA SER A 35 -11.52 -1.37 -9.55
C SER A 35 -11.27 0.14 -9.49
N VAL A 36 -10.08 0.56 -9.03
CA VAL A 36 -9.66 1.97 -9.11
C VAL A 36 -9.35 2.33 -10.57
N GLU A 37 -8.73 1.43 -11.35
CA GLU A 37 -8.56 1.61 -12.80
C GLU A 37 -9.91 1.68 -13.51
N GLN A 38 -10.84 0.76 -13.23
CA GLN A 38 -12.20 0.80 -13.75
C GLN A 38 -12.91 2.13 -13.48
N ARG A 39 -12.73 2.68 -12.27
CA ARG A 39 -13.35 3.95 -11.90
C ARG A 39 -12.75 5.13 -12.68
N TYR A 40 -11.43 5.29 -12.64
CA TYR A 40 -10.78 6.53 -13.07
C TYR A 40 -10.13 6.47 -14.46
N VAL A 41 -9.89 5.28 -15.00
CA VAL A 41 -9.37 5.06 -16.36
C VAL A 41 -10.51 4.67 -17.30
N ASP A 42 -11.33 3.69 -16.92
CA ASP A 42 -12.45 3.22 -17.78
C ASP A 42 -13.72 4.08 -17.63
N GLY A 43 -13.77 4.96 -16.62
CA GLY A 43 -14.89 5.88 -16.38
C GLY A 43 -16.16 5.23 -15.83
N LYS A 44 -16.07 4.03 -15.25
CA LYS A 44 -17.22 3.34 -14.65
C LYS A 44 -17.70 4.03 -13.39
N GLU A 45 -18.98 3.86 -13.06
CA GLU A 45 -19.47 4.14 -11.72
C GLU A 45 -18.99 3.06 -10.74
N TRP A 46 -18.83 3.41 -9.46
CA TRP A 46 -18.36 2.45 -8.45
C TRP A 46 -19.24 1.21 -8.36
N THR A 47 -20.55 1.37 -8.54
CA THR A 47 -21.55 0.27 -8.56
C THR A 47 -21.32 -0.76 -9.68
N GLU A 48 -20.57 -0.39 -10.72
CA GLU A 48 -20.25 -1.23 -11.89
C GLU A 48 -18.85 -1.86 -11.80
N THR A 49 -18.12 -1.61 -10.71
CA THR A 49 -16.77 -2.15 -10.50
C THR A 49 -16.79 -3.55 -9.88
N ASP A 50 -15.76 -4.35 -10.19
CA ASP A 50 -15.64 -5.73 -9.69
C ASP A 50 -15.63 -5.78 -8.14
N VAL A 51 -14.99 -4.78 -7.50
CA VAL A 51 -14.91 -4.72 -6.04
C VAL A 51 -16.27 -4.43 -5.41
N TYR A 52 -17.13 -3.63 -6.05
CA TYR A 52 -18.45 -3.31 -5.49
C TYR A 52 -19.33 -4.55 -5.43
N GLU A 53 -19.43 -5.29 -6.53
CA GLU A 53 -20.18 -6.55 -6.58
C GLU A 53 -19.68 -7.53 -5.51
N LYS A 54 -18.35 -7.69 -5.42
CA LYS A 54 -17.73 -8.57 -4.41
C LYS A 54 -18.05 -8.15 -2.98
N LEU A 55 -18.00 -6.85 -2.67
CA LEU A 55 -18.27 -6.37 -1.31
C LEU A 55 -19.76 -6.47 -0.97
N CYS A 56 -20.66 -6.16 -1.91
CA CYS A 56 -22.10 -6.39 -1.73
C CYS A 56 -22.39 -7.84 -1.38
N ARG A 57 -21.85 -8.78 -2.17
CA ARG A 57 -22.02 -10.22 -1.91
C ARG A 57 -21.52 -10.63 -0.52
N ARG A 58 -20.35 -10.13 -0.10
CA ARG A 58 -19.82 -10.44 1.25
C ARG A 58 -20.65 -9.82 2.36
N ILE A 59 -21.20 -8.62 2.18
CA ILE A 59 -22.14 -8.03 3.14
C ILE A 59 -23.40 -8.90 3.24
N ASP A 60 -23.95 -9.34 2.10
CA ASP A 60 -25.15 -10.17 2.08
C ASP A 60 -24.93 -11.56 2.72
N GLU A 61 -23.73 -12.16 2.53
CA GLU A 61 -23.38 -13.50 3.03
C GLU A 61 -22.78 -13.50 4.46
N GLU A 62 -21.90 -12.56 4.78
CA GLU A 62 -21.11 -12.51 6.02
C GLU A 62 -21.57 -11.40 6.98
N GLY A 63 -22.46 -10.49 6.54
CA GLY A 63 -22.94 -9.33 7.31
C GLY A 63 -21.98 -8.14 7.36
N GLU A 64 -20.74 -8.30 6.88
CA GLU A 64 -19.71 -7.26 6.90
C GLU A 64 -18.69 -7.46 5.79
N ALA A 65 -18.22 -6.36 5.19
CA ALA A 65 -17.05 -6.38 4.34
C ALA A 65 -16.28 -5.06 4.41
N ASP A 66 -14.97 -5.14 4.70
CA ASP A 66 -14.05 -3.98 4.62
C ASP A 66 -14.46 -2.80 5.55
N GLY A 67 -15.16 -3.10 6.65
CA GLY A 67 -15.73 -2.17 7.63
C GLY A 67 -17.11 -1.62 7.23
N CYS A 68 -17.76 -2.19 6.21
CA CYS A 68 -19.08 -1.79 5.72
C CYS A 68 -20.11 -2.88 6.04
N PHE A 69 -21.29 -2.47 6.48
CA PHE A 69 -22.37 -3.37 6.89
C PHE A 69 -23.61 -3.25 5.98
N SER A 70 -23.56 -2.35 5.00
CA SER A 70 -24.68 -2.05 4.11
C SER A 70 -24.20 -1.46 2.78
N ARG A 71 -25.08 -1.43 1.79
CA ARG A 71 -24.83 -0.74 0.50
C ARG A 71 -24.59 0.76 0.69
N THR A 72 -25.31 1.39 1.60
CA THR A 72 -25.11 2.80 1.95
C THR A 72 -23.72 3.05 2.59
N ASP A 73 -23.17 2.10 3.34
CA ASP A 73 -21.79 2.20 3.82
C ASP A 73 -20.77 2.14 2.69
N LEU A 74 -21.05 1.31 1.66
CA LEU A 74 -20.22 1.24 0.46
C LEU A 74 -20.27 2.54 -0.33
N GLU A 75 -21.45 3.11 -0.57
CA GLU A 75 -21.62 4.42 -1.23
C GLU A 75 -20.80 5.50 -0.50
N ARG A 76 -21.00 5.64 0.82
CA ARG A 76 -20.20 6.56 1.65
C ARG A 76 -18.70 6.29 1.59
N ARG A 77 -18.30 5.03 1.45
CA ARG A 77 -16.89 4.64 1.31
C ARG A 77 -16.33 5.12 -0.02
N TYR A 78 -17.05 4.94 -1.10
CA TYR A 78 -16.60 5.32 -2.44
C TYR A 78 -16.61 6.83 -2.66
N GLU A 79 -17.56 7.57 -2.08
CA GLU A 79 -17.51 9.03 -2.04
C GLU A 79 -16.23 9.56 -1.36
N ARG A 80 -15.79 8.93 -0.27
CA ARG A 80 -14.51 9.28 0.38
C ARG A 80 -13.31 8.96 -0.51
N ILE A 81 -13.39 7.89 -1.31
CA ILE A 81 -12.32 7.51 -2.23
C ILE A 81 -12.26 8.50 -3.41
N ASP A 82 -13.40 8.96 -3.92
CA ASP A 82 -13.45 10.01 -4.94
C ASP A 82 -12.84 11.32 -4.43
N ARG A 83 -13.17 11.75 -3.20
CA ARG A 83 -12.51 12.92 -2.58
C ARG A 83 -11.01 12.71 -2.36
N LEU A 84 -10.58 11.49 -2.01
CA LEU A 84 -9.16 11.15 -1.89
C LEU A 84 -8.45 11.24 -3.25
N TYR A 85 -9.10 10.77 -4.31
CA TYR A 85 -8.58 10.86 -5.67
C TYR A 85 -8.39 12.32 -6.09
N GLU A 86 -9.41 13.16 -5.91
CA GLU A 86 -9.35 14.59 -6.22
C GLU A 86 -8.21 15.27 -5.46
N SER A 87 -8.08 15.01 -4.16
CA SER A 87 -6.99 15.56 -3.35
C SER A 87 -5.60 15.14 -3.83
N ILE A 88 -5.40 13.86 -4.19
CA ILE A 88 -4.09 13.40 -4.68
C ILE A 88 -3.81 13.92 -6.10
N ARG A 89 -4.83 14.04 -6.94
CA ARG A 89 -4.70 14.61 -8.29
C ARG A 89 -4.28 16.08 -8.23
N ASP A 90 -4.92 16.85 -7.36
CA ASP A 90 -4.77 18.30 -7.34
C ASP A 90 -3.56 18.75 -6.50
N ASP A 91 -3.26 18.05 -5.38
CA ASP A 91 -2.18 18.42 -4.45
C ASP A 91 -0.98 17.45 -4.45
N GLY A 92 -1.07 16.30 -5.12
CA GLY A 92 -0.15 15.20 -4.93
C GLY A 92 -0.39 14.40 -3.63
N TYR A 93 0.39 13.33 -3.44
CA TYR A 93 0.32 12.52 -2.22
C TYR A 93 1.22 13.08 -1.11
N ASP A 94 0.62 13.46 0.02
CA ASP A 94 1.32 13.97 1.19
C ASP A 94 1.13 13.01 2.39
N PRO A 95 2.22 12.39 2.89
CA PRO A 95 2.16 11.43 3.98
C PRO A 95 1.91 12.07 5.36
N THR A 96 1.94 13.40 5.45
CA THR A 96 1.64 14.18 6.65
C THR A 96 0.17 14.60 6.73
N LYS A 97 -0.54 14.64 5.58
CA LYS A 97 -1.97 14.92 5.52
C LYS A 97 -2.77 13.77 6.14
N ARG A 98 -3.80 14.14 6.90
CA ARG A 98 -4.82 13.20 7.35
C ARG A 98 -5.95 13.19 6.33
N TYR A 99 -6.06 12.09 5.59
CA TYR A 99 -7.12 11.90 4.62
C TYR A 99 -8.41 11.43 5.31
N GLU A 100 -9.56 11.69 4.68
CA GLU A 100 -10.84 11.22 5.19
C GLU A 100 -10.87 9.68 5.25
N GLY A 101 -11.44 9.13 6.32
CA GLY A 101 -11.50 7.69 6.54
C GLY A 101 -10.23 7.07 7.13
N THR A 102 -9.21 7.86 7.45
CA THR A 102 -8.10 7.42 8.31
C THR A 102 -8.65 6.97 9.67
N ASP A 103 -8.20 5.80 10.15
CA ASP A 103 -8.57 5.31 11.48
C ASP A 103 -8.09 6.31 12.54
N SER A 104 -9.05 6.92 13.25
CA SER A 104 -8.75 7.97 14.20
C SER A 104 -7.88 7.51 15.38
N ARG A 105 -7.88 6.20 15.64
CA ARG A 105 -7.15 5.50 16.71
C ARG A 105 -5.69 5.25 16.37
N ILE A 106 -5.30 5.45 15.11
CA ILE A 106 -3.94 5.20 14.63
C ILE A 106 -3.28 6.56 14.35
N ALA A 107 -2.04 6.71 14.81
CA ALA A 107 -1.24 7.89 14.49
C ALA A 107 -1.15 8.08 12.97
N SER A 108 -1.27 9.31 12.48
CA SER A 108 -1.22 9.60 11.04
C SER A 108 0.05 9.07 10.37
N SER A 109 1.16 9.04 11.10
CA SER A 109 2.44 8.44 10.66
C SER A 109 2.37 6.94 10.38
N LEU A 110 1.42 6.21 10.97
CA LEU A 110 1.23 4.78 10.72
C LEU A 110 0.22 4.52 9.59
N ASP A 111 -0.61 5.50 9.24
CA ASP A 111 -1.60 5.44 8.16
C ASP A 111 -1.00 5.85 6.80
N GLN A 112 0.09 5.20 6.42
CA GLN A 112 0.79 5.43 5.14
C GLN A 112 0.66 4.22 4.20
N VAL A 113 1.07 4.39 2.94
CA VAL A 113 1.28 3.24 2.04
C VAL A 113 2.40 2.38 2.63
N CYS A 114 2.12 1.10 2.85
CA CYS A 114 3.02 0.20 3.56
C CYS A 114 3.67 -0.80 2.61
N VAL A 115 5.00 -0.88 2.66
CA VAL A 115 5.79 -1.85 1.88
C VAL A 115 6.74 -2.63 2.79
N SER A 116 7.12 -3.83 2.40
CA SER A 116 8.29 -4.53 2.94
C SER A 116 9.35 -4.66 1.86
N VAL A 117 10.60 -4.84 2.27
CA VAL A 117 11.73 -5.02 1.37
C VAL A 117 12.18 -6.47 1.43
N GLY A 118 11.98 -7.21 0.35
CA GLY A 118 12.32 -8.62 0.27
C GLY A 118 13.82 -8.89 0.17
N ARG A 119 14.22 -10.15 0.02
CA ARG A 119 15.62 -10.57 0.21
C ARG A 119 16.59 -9.97 -0.80
N ASP A 120 16.09 -9.60 -1.97
CA ASP A 120 16.88 -9.08 -3.09
C ASP A 120 16.58 -7.58 -3.37
N GLY A 121 15.77 -6.95 -2.52
CA GLY A 121 15.43 -5.51 -2.58
C GLY A 121 14.03 -5.22 -3.10
N GLU A 122 13.30 -6.23 -3.56
CA GLU A 122 11.96 -6.07 -4.09
C GLU A 122 11.01 -5.41 -3.08
N LEU A 123 10.24 -4.41 -3.54
CA LEU A 123 9.23 -3.75 -2.72
C LEU A 123 7.92 -4.53 -2.78
N VAL A 124 7.50 -5.04 -1.63
CA VAL A 124 6.29 -5.86 -1.47
C VAL A 124 5.21 -5.07 -0.75
N PHE A 125 4.02 -4.93 -1.35
CA PHE A 125 2.89 -4.26 -0.69
C PHE A 125 2.40 -5.03 0.55
N CYS A 126 2.27 -4.34 1.68
CA CYS A 126 1.92 -4.93 2.98
C CYS A 126 0.53 -4.54 3.51
N GLY A 127 -0.42 -4.24 2.61
CA GLY A 127 -1.82 -4.09 2.99
C GLY A 127 -2.20 -2.74 3.62
N GLY A 128 -1.27 -1.80 3.74
CA GLY A 128 -1.54 -0.43 4.19
C GLY A 128 -1.61 0.54 3.01
N GLY A 129 -2.65 1.38 2.95
CA GLY A 129 -2.79 2.42 1.92
C GLY A 129 -3.12 1.93 0.52
N ASN A 130 -3.93 0.88 0.37
CA ASN A 130 -4.28 0.31 -0.95
C ASN A 130 -4.86 1.37 -1.91
N HIS A 131 -5.90 2.11 -1.50
CA HIS A 131 -6.48 3.14 -2.36
C HIS A 131 -5.48 4.23 -2.73
N ARG A 132 -4.66 4.71 -1.77
CA ARG A 132 -3.60 5.70 -2.03
C ARG A 132 -2.58 5.22 -3.06
N LEU A 133 -2.11 3.97 -2.95
CA LEU A 133 -1.19 3.39 -3.91
C LEU A 133 -1.84 3.21 -5.29
N SER A 134 -3.09 2.76 -5.34
CA SER A 134 -3.82 2.60 -6.61
C SER A 134 -4.06 3.94 -7.31
N ILE A 135 -4.46 4.96 -6.56
CA ILE A 135 -4.67 6.31 -7.07
C ILE A 135 -3.34 6.90 -7.58
N ALA A 136 -2.25 6.76 -6.81
CA ALA A 136 -0.93 7.22 -7.24
C ALA A 136 -0.46 6.56 -8.54
N LYS A 137 -0.77 5.26 -8.72
CA LYS A 137 -0.49 4.51 -9.96
C LYS A 137 -1.32 5.02 -11.14
N VAL A 138 -2.63 5.19 -10.96
CA VAL A 138 -3.52 5.67 -12.03
C VAL A 138 -3.21 7.11 -12.44
N LEU A 139 -2.78 7.94 -11.49
CA LEU A 139 -2.33 9.31 -11.75
C LEU A 139 -0.88 9.39 -12.27
N GLU A 140 -0.21 8.25 -12.48
CA GLU A 140 1.16 8.17 -12.98
C GLU A 140 2.17 9.02 -12.18
N LEU A 141 2.02 9.07 -10.86
CA LEU A 141 2.95 9.81 -10.00
C LEU A 141 4.35 9.16 -10.05
N ASP A 142 5.39 9.96 -10.32
CA ASP A 142 6.77 9.50 -10.42
C ASP A 142 7.25 8.74 -9.17
N SER A 143 6.87 9.21 -7.99
CA SER A 143 7.19 8.56 -6.73
C SER A 143 6.26 9.00 -5.61
N ILE A 144 6.07 8.11 -4.62
CA ILE A 144 5.35 8.41 -3.39
C ILE A 144 6.14 7.98 -2.16
N PRO A 145 6.04 8.71 -1.04
CA PRO A 145 6.56 8.23 0.24
C PRO A 145 5.82 6.96 0.69
N VAL A 146 6.58 6.03 1.26
CA VAL A 146 6.06 4.76 1.78
C VAL A 146 6.68 4.47 3.15
N ARG A 147 5.94 3.73 3.97
CA ARG A 147 6.44 3.20 5.24
C ARG A 147 6.97 1.78 5.05
N VAL A 148 8.26 1.59 5.34
CA VAL A 148 8.86 0.25 5.36
C VAL A 148 8.45 -0.47 6.64
N VAL A 149 7.67 -1.54 6.49
CA VAL A 149 7.21 -2.37 7.61
C VAL A 149 8.29 -3.37 7.98
N VAL A 150 8.67 -4.27 7.09
CA VAL A 150 9.69 -5.30 7.36
C VAL A 150 10.78 -5.25 6.31
N ARG A 151 12.02 -5.49 6.71
CA ARG A 151 13.12 -5.83 5.80
C ARG A 151 13.50 -7.29 5.96
N HIS A 152 13.85 -7.93 4.85
CA HIS A 152 14.40 -9.27 4.90
C HIS A 152 15.81 -9.22 5.52
N ASP A 153 16.18 -10.21 6.33
CA ASP A 153 17.46 -10.21 7.03
C ASP A 153 18.67 -10.18 6.07
N ARG A 154 18.59 -10.92 4.96
CA ARG A 154 19.56 -10.85 3.86
C ARG A 154 19.73 -9.43 3.30
N TRP A 155 18.62 -8.73 3.04
CA TRP A 155 18.66 -7.35 2.55
C TRP A 155 19.26 -6.40 3.59
N GLN A 156 18.87 -6.55 4.87
CA GLN A 156 19.43 -5.75 5.95
C GLN A 156 20.94 -5.94 6.07
N ARG A 157 21.45 -7.17 5.98
CA ARG A 157 22.90 -7.43 6.01
C ARG A 157 23.63 -6.76 4.85
N ARG A 158 23.01 -6.70 3.66
CA ARG A 158 23.54 -5.98 2.51
C ARG A 158 23.61 -4.47 2.80
N ARG A 159 22.51 -3.89 3.30
CA ARG A 159 22.42 -2.51 3.79
C ARG A 159 23.55 -2.17 4.77
N ASP A 160 23.80 -3.05 5.74
CA ASP A 160 24.82 -2.85 6.77
C ASP A 160 26.24 -2.86 6.18
N ARG A 161 26.53 -3.74 5.20
CA ARG A 161 27.82 -3.76 4.49
C ARG A 161 28.04 -2.48 3.69
N ILE A 162 27.00 -2.01 2.99
CA ILE A 162 27.05 -0.74 2.24
C ILE A 162 27.31 0.43 3.19
N ALA A 163 26.61 0.49 4.32
CA ALA A 163 26.80 1.53 5.33
C ALA A 163 28.23 1.54 5.94
N ARG A 164 28.95 0.42 5.87
CA ARG A 164 30.35 0.29 6.33
C ARG A 164 31.37 0.47 5.20
N GLY A 165 30.93 0.68 3.96
CA GLY A 165 31.81 0.74 2.79
C GLY A 165 32.39 -0.60 2.35
N GLU A 166 31.86 -1.72 2.85
CA GLU A 166 32.31 -3.08 2.50
C GLU A 166 31.71 -3.57 1.17
N GLU A 167 30.64 -2.94 0.71
CA GLU A 167 29.94 -3.24 -0.53
C GLU A 167 29.52 -1.92 -1.19
N THR A 168 29.69 -1.79 -2.51
CA THR A 168 29.25 -0.61 -3.26
C THR A 168 27.94 -0.90 -3.95
N GLU A 169 26.97 0.00 -3.79
CA GLU A 169 25.69 -0.14 -4.50
C GLU A 169 25.88 0.22 -5.98
N THR A 170 25.44 -0.68 -6.85
CA THR A 170 25.56 -0.51 -8.31
C THR A 170 24.28 0.02 -8.95
N SER A 171 23.15 0.00 -8.25
CA SER A 171 21.85 0.50 -8.74
C SER A 171 21.13 1.34 -7.68
N PRO A 172 20.53 2.49 -8.03
CA PRO A 172 19.91 3.38 -7.05
C PRO A 172 18.63 2.79 -6.46
N HIS A 173 18.78 1.98 -5.40
CA HIS A 173 17.64 1.44 -4.67
C HIS A 173 17.07 2.50 -3.70
N PRO A 174 15.75 2.74 -3.66
CA PRO A 174 15.15 3.74 -2.77
C PRO A 174 15.43 3.46 -1.29
N ASP A 175 15.44 2.17 -0.92
CA ASP A 175 15.82 1.72 0.42
C ASP A 175 17.34 1.65 0.63
N LEU A 176 18.18 2.36 -0.11
CA LEU A 176 19.61 2.50 0.21
C LEU A 176 20.08 3.95 0.28
N ARG A 177 19.20 4.90 -0.06
CA ARG A 177 19.54 6.32 -0.20
C ARG A 177 20.17 6.91 1.06
N ASP A 178 19.72 6.50 2.25
CA ASP A 178 20.21 6.97 3.55
C ASP A 178 21.58 6.40 3.96
N VAL A 179 22.00 5.26 3.39
CA VAL A 179 23.29 4.63 3.68
C VAL A 179 24.34 4.88 2.60
N CYS A 180 23.94 5.15 1.36
CA CYS A 180 24.84 5.49 0.26
C CYS A 180 25.25 6.98 0.23
N SER A 181 24.51 7.86 0.92
CA SER A 181 24.78 9.30 0.94
C SER A 181 25.60 9.76 2.16
N ARG A 182 26.27 8.82 2.84
CA ARG A 182 27.16 9.09 3.99
C ARG A 182 28.62 8.99 3.61
#